data_AF-A0A3D3JIJ4-F1
#
_entry.id   AF-A0A3D3JIJ4-F1
#
_cell.length_a   1.000
_cell.length_b   1.000
_cell.length_c   1.000
_cell.angle_alpha   90.00
_cell.angle_beta   90.00
_cell.angle_gamma   90.00
#
_symmetry.space_group_name_H-M   'P 1'
#
loop_
_entity.id
_entity.type
_entity.pdbx_description
1 polymer ?
#
loop_
_entity_poly.entity_id
_entity_poly.type
_entity_poly.pdbx_seq_one_letter_code
_entity_poly.pdbx_strand_id
1 'polypeptide(L)'
;MKHDLGRIVGQHGIRDMNLRLLQICCAAALVTLSVICATAQPAFNKRVSFSLRNHPSPGYYLIGPVLTDSVGLVDGAGRIVMTKSSSTPYTLSVGNNHLLYYDQALRGFVKRNVKMQPVDTIYMVGNYVVDFHEGFLLPNGNAVILGYETRVMDMRPYVSNGDSIAEVIGAVIQEITPQGTATLDRKSV
;
A
#
# COMPACT_ATOMS: atom_id res chain seq x y z
N MET A 1 43.12 -27.17 65.21
CA MET A 1 41.64 -27.27 65.24
C MET A 1 41.09 -25.84 65.30
N LYS A 2 40.05 -25.54 64.48
CA LYS A 2 39.39 -24.24 64.16
C LYS A 2 40.02 -23.49 62.95
N HIS A 3 39.39 -23.53 61.76
CA HIS A 3 38.40 -22.58 61.18
C HIS A 3 39.02 -21.17 60.99
N ASP A 4 39.00 -20.45 59.84
CA ASP A 4 37.88 -20.19 58.93
C ASP A 4 38.27 -19.38 57.64
N LEU A 5 37.42 -19.53 56.60
CA LEU A 5 37.03 -18.75 55.40
C LEU A 5 37.83 -17.59 54.73
N GLY A 6 37.80 -17.66 53.37
CA GLY A 6 37.58 -16.53 52.44
C GLY A 6 38.72 -16.29 51.44
N ARG A 7 38.54 -16.14 50.11
CA ARG A 7 37.39 -15.90 49.23
C ARG A 7 37.87 -16.09 47.77
N ILE A 8 37.03 -16.68 46.93
CA ILE A 8 37.26 -16.98 45.50
C ILE A 8 36.95 -15.74 44.64
N VAL A 9 37.56 -15.69 43.45
CA VAL A 9 37.01 -15.26 42.12
C VAL A 9 37.71 -14.06 41.47
N GLY A 10 38.22 -14.28 40.24
CA GLY A 10 37.96 -13.33 39.15
C GLY A 10 39.10 -13.08 38.16
N GLN A 11 39.19 -13.82 37.04
CA GLN A 11 39.94 -13.38 35.84
C GLN A 11 39.41 -13.91 34.48
N HIS A 12 38.12 -14.27 34.32
CA HIS A 12 37.57 -14.76 33.03
C HIS A 12 36.35 -13.98 32.50
N GLY A 13 36.13 -12.73 32.94
CA GLY A 13 34.94 -11.94 32.55
C GLY A 13 35.15 -10.77 31.57
N ILE A 14 36.40 -10.40 31.25
CA ILE A 14 36.66 -9.09 30.62
C ILE A 14 36.89 -9.17 29.10
N ARG A 15 37.30 -10.32 28.55
CA ARG A 15 37.59 -10.46 27.11
C ARG A 15 36.35 -10.73 26.25
N ASP A 16 35.35 -11.46 26.75
CA ASP A 16 34.14 -11.81 25.99
C ASP A 16 33.09 -10.69 25.94
N MET A 17 33.09 -9.79 26.92
CA MET A 17 32.17 -8.64 26.97
C MET A 17 32.45 -7.65 25.81
N ASN A 18 33.71 -7.54 25.38
CA ASN A 18 34.13 -6.59 24.35
C ASN A 18 33.73 -7.04 22.93
N LEU A 19 33.76 -8.35 22.63
CA LEU A 19 33.31 -8.87 21.33
C LEU A 19 31.78 -8.82 21.18
N ARG A 20 31.03 -9.09 22.26
CA ARG A 20 29.57 -9.02 22.22
C ARG A 20 29.06 -7.59 22.12
N LEU A 21 29.67 -6.63 22.83
CA LEU A 21 29.36 -5.21 22.64
C LEU A 21 29.72 -4.75 21.22
N LEU A 22 30.86 -5.18 20.65
CA LEU A 22 31.27 -4.81 19.30
C LEU A 22 30.33 -5.40 18.23
N GLN A 23 29.88 -6.65 18.38
CA GLN A 23 28.89 -7.26 17.49
C GLN A 23 27.51 -6.59 17.57
N ILE A 24 27.07 -6.20 18.77
CA ILE A 24 25.81 -5.47 18.96
C ILE A 24 25.91 -4.06 18.34
N CYS A 25 27.04 -3.37 18.49
CA CYS A 25 27.29 -2.08 17.85
C CYS A 25 27.34 -2.19 16.31
N CYS A 26 27.97 -3.23 15.76
CA CYS A 26 28.00 -3.46 14.31
C CYS A 26 26.61 -3.83 13.75
N ALA A 27 25.82 -4.63 14.46
CA ALA A 27 24.45 -4.95 14.05
C ALA A 27 23.51 -3.74 14.13
N ALA A 28 23.63 -2.91 15.17
CA ALA A 28 22.87 -1.66 15.29
C ALA A 28 23.29 -0.62 14.25
N ALA A 29 24.57 -0.55 13.88
CA ALA A 29 25.05 0.29 12.78
C ALA A 29 24.58 -0.22 11.41
N LEU A 30 24.50 -1.54 11.19
CA LEU A 30 23.98 -2.10 9.94
C LEU A 30 22.47 -1.88 9.78
N VAL A 31 21.72 -1.98 10.88
CA VAL A 31 20.25 -1.75 10.90
C VAL A 31 19.91 -0.27 10.81
N THR A 32 20.74 0.64 11.36
CA THR A 32 20.53 2.09 11.18
C THR A 32 20.97 2.59 9.81
N LEU A 33 21.96 1.95 9.17
CA LEU A 33 22.39 2.30 7.80
C LEU A 33 21.42 1.78 6.72
N SER A 34 20.64 0.72 6.98
CA SER A 34 19.63 0.22 6.03
C SER A 34 18.34 1.04 5.97
N VAL A 35 18.12 1.97 6.91
CA VAL A 35 16.87 2.76 6.98
C VAL A 35 16.97 4.09 6.23
N ILE A 36 18.15 4.53 5.81
CA ILE A 36 18.34 5.88 5.24
C ILE A 36 18.34 5.92 3.70
N CYS A 37 18.29 4.78 2.99
CA CYS A 37 18.40 4.76 1.52
C CYS A 37 17.14 4.27 0.78
N ALA A 38 15.94 4.52 1.29
CA ALA A 38 14.68 4.15 0.62
C ALA A 38 13.81 5.34 0.17
N THR A 39 14.37 6.54 0.02
CA THR A 39 13.72 7.60 -0.76
C THR A 39 14.59 7.96 -1.95
N ALA A 40 14.34 7.34 -3.10
CA ALA A 40 14.93 7.74 -4.38
C ALA A 40 14.45 9.14 -4.86
N GLN A 41 13.63 9.84 -4.05
CA GLN A 41 13.26 11.21 -4.31
C GLN A 41 14.38 12.13 -3.81
N PRO A 42 15.10 12.83 -4.70
CA PRO A 42 16.01 13.89 -4.28
C PRO A 42 15.22 14.89 -3.42
N ALA A 43 15.87 15.43 -2.38
CA ALA A 43 15.27 16.47 -1.56
C ALA A 43 14.69 17.57 -2.47
N PHE A 44 13.40 17.87 -2.27
CA PHE A 44 12.71 18.89 -3.06
C PHE A 44 13.23 20.28 -2.67
N ASN A 45 14.35 20.67 -3.26
CA ASN A 45 15.07 21.92 -2.97
C ASN A 45 14.64 23.07 -3.89
N LYS A 46 13.45 22.97 -4.51
CA LYS A 46 12.88 24.01 -5.38
C LYS A 46 12.06 24.99 -4.53
N ARG A 47 12.34 26.29 -4.67
CA ARG A 47 11.39 27.31 -4.22
C ARG A 47 10.12 27.20 -5.06
N VAL A 48 9.02 26.86 -4.41
CA VAL A 48 7.68 26.94 -4.99
C VAL A 48 7.06 28.23 -4.49
N SER A 49 6.64 29.09 -5.42
CA SER A 49 5.79 30.23 -5.12
C SER A 49 4.34 29.84 -5.38
N PHE A 50 3.46 30.17 -4.43
CA PHE A 50 2.03 29.99 -4.58
C PHE A 50 1.40 31.36 -4.84
N SER A 51 0.49 31.43 -5.81
CA SER A 51 -0.40 32.59 -5.92
C SER A 51 -1.63 32.31 -5.08
N LEU A 52 -1.88 33.14 -4.07
CA LEU A 52 -3.09 33.04 -3.27
C LEU A 52 -4.23 33.70 -4.04
N ARG A 53 -5.20 32.91 -4.49
CA ARG A 53 -6.45 33.42 -5.05
C ARG A 53 -7.52 33.34 -3.98
N ASN A 54 -7.95 34.48 -3.43
CA ASN A 54 -9.04 34.58 -2.43
C ASN A 54 -10.45 34.36 -3.01
N HIS A 55 -10.53 33.72 -4.18
CA HIS A 55 -11.73 33.56 -5.00
C HIS A 55 -11.77 32.12 -5.53
N PRO A 56 -11.82 31.10 -4.65
CA PRO A 56 -11.83 29.72 -5.10
C PRO A 56 -13.06 29.47 -5.99
N SER A 57 -12.89 28.67 -7.03
CA SER A 57 -14.01 28.18 -7.83
C SER A 57 -15.02 27.49 -6.91
N PRO A 58 -16.34 27.71 -7.08
CA PRO A 58 -17.35 26.86 -6.46
C PRO A 58 -17.11 25.39 -6.80
N GLY A 59 -17.43 24.50 -5.87
CA GLY A 59 -17.35 23.05 -6.07
C GLY A 59 -16.66 22.31 -4.93
N TYR A 60 -16.59 21.00 -5.08
CA TYR A 60 -15.96 20.08 -4.14
C TYR A 60 -15.02 19.15 -4.88
N TYR A 61 -13.86 18.90 -4.29
CA TYR A 61 -12.94 17.86 -4.72
C TYR A 61 -13.14 16.62 -3.87
N LEU A 62 -13.29 15.48 -4.52
CA LEU A 62 -13.24 14.19 -3.87
C LEU A 62 -11.79 13.78 -3.67
N ILE A 63 -11.41 13.50 -2.44
CA ILE A 63 -10.05 13.11 -2.08
C ILE A 63 -10.05 11.85 -1.21
N GLY A 64 -8.98 11.08 -1.33
CA GLY A 64 -8.65 9.95 -0.48
C GLY A 64 -7.15 9.73 -0.55
N PRO A 65 -6.41 9.81 0.57
CA PRO A 65 -6.89 10.11 1.93
C PRO A 65 -7.29 11.59 2.18
N VAL A 66 -8.34 11.84 2.99
CA VAL A 66 -8.54 13.15 3.69
C VAL A 66 -7.66 13.19 4.95
N LEU A 67 -7.81 12.12 5.76
CA LEU A 67 -6.87 11.62 6.76
C LEU A 67 -6.42 10.23 6.29
N THR A 68 -5.40 9.66 6.92
CA THR A 68 -4.82 8.35 6.55
C THR A 68 -5.85 7.22 6.34
N ASP A 69 -7.00 7.31 7.00
CA ASP A 69 -8.08 6.32 7.06
C ASP A 69 -9.44 6.90 6.64
N SER A 70 -9.46 7.82 5.66
CA SER A 70 -10.72 8.40 5.22
C SER A 70 -10.76 8.88 3.79
N VAL A 71 -11.96 8.85 3.23
CA VAL A 71 -12.33 9.52 1.97
C VAL A 71 -13.29 10.66 2.28
N GLY A 72 -13.31 11.67 1.42
CA GLY A 72 -14.21 12.80 1.67
C GLY A 72 -14.08 13.94 0.68
N LEU A 73 -14.73 15.04 1.03
CA LEU A 73 -14.85 16.22 0.18
C LEU A 73 -14.10 17.39 0.80
N VAL A 74 -13.35 18.10 -0.03
CA VAL A 74 -12.78 19.41 0.30
C VAL A 74 -13.33 20.47 -0.64
N ASP A 75 -13.58 21.68 -0.12
CA ASP A 75 -13.99 22.81 -0.96
C ASP A 75 -12.80 23.40 -1.73
N GLY A 76 -13.06 24.37 -2.60
CA GLY A 76 -12.01 25.07 -3.34
C GLY A 76 -11.03 25.89 -2.49
N ALA A 77 -11.30 26.08 -1.19
CA ALA A 77 -10.39 26.69 -0.24
C ALA A 77 -9.56 25.63 0.54
N GLY A 78 -9.75 24.35 0.25
CA GLY A 78 -9.09 23.24 0.96
C GLY A 78 -9.71 22.92 2.31
N ARG A 79 -10.89 23.47 2.64
CA ARG A 79 -11.59 23.11 3.88
C ARG A 79 -12.25 21.75 3.72
N ILE A 80 -12.12 20.92 4.74
CA ILE A 80 -12.83 19.64 4.81
C ILE A 80 -14.33 19.92 5.00
N VAL A 81 -15.13 19.43 4.05
CA VAL A 81 -16.60 19.57 4.04
C VAL A 81 -17.25 18.31 4.58
N MET A 82 -16.68 17.15 4.24
CA MET A 82 -17.17 15.85 4.69
C MET A 82 -16.00 14.88 4.81
N THR A 83 -16.03 14.07 5.87
CA THR A 83 -15.10 12.95 6.05
C THR A 83 -15.91 11.69 6.33
N LYS A 84 -15.53 10.59 5.70
CA LYS A 84 -16.03 9.24 6.00
C LYS A 84 -14.87 8.31 6.23
N SER A 85 -14.94 7.55 7.32
CA SER A 85 -13.96 6.53 7.65
C SER A 85 -13.88 5.47 6.55
N SER A 86 -12.66 5.05 6.27
CA SER A 86 -12.25 3.91 5.44
C SER A 86 -11.02 3.27 6.11
N SER A 87 -10.42 2.25 5.51
CA SER A 87 -8.98 2.03 5.76
C SER A 87 -8.16 2.98 4.88
N THR A 88 -6.87 2.73 4.69
CA THR A 88 -6.05 3.49 3.74
C THR A 88 -6.66 3.36 2.33
N PRO A 89 -7.19 4.46 1.77
CA PRO A 89 -7.81 4.41 0.45
C PRO A 89 -6.75 4.62 -0.63
N TYR A 90 -6.82 3.83 -1.69
CA TYR A 90 -6.06 4.01 -2.92
C TYR A 90 -7.03 4.13 -4.10
N THR A 91 -6.55 4.73 -5.19
CA THR A 91 -7.28 4.89 -6.48
C THR A 91 -8.76 5.22 -6.35
N LEU A 92 -9.09 6.49 -6.53
CA LEU A 92 -10.47 6.95 -6.47
C LEU A 92 -11.02 7.13 -7.87
N SER A 93 -12.22 6.62 -8.12
CA SER A 93 -12.99 6.91 -9.31
C SER A 93 -14.44 7.24 -8.95
N VAL A 94 -15.08 8.02 -9.83
CA VAL A 94 -16.50 8.37 -9.70
C VAL A 94 -17.20 7.96 -10.97
N GLY A 95 -18.26 7.16 -10.83
CA GLY A 95 -19.06 6.69 -11.95
C GLY A 95 -20.46 6.31 -11.47
N ASN A 96 -21.47 6.56 -12.30
CA ASN A 96 -22.88 6.23 -12.02
C ASN A 96 -23.38 6.68 -10.64
N ASN A 97 -23.07 7.92 -10.22
CA ASN A 97 -23.45 8.45 -8.90
C ASN A 97 -22.86 7.66 -7.70
N HIS A 98 -21.74 6.97 -7.91
CA HIS A 98 -21.01 6.29 -6.86
C HIS A 98 -19.55 6.71 -6.86
N LEU A 99 -18.97 6.77 -5.66
CA LEU A 99 -17.53 6.71 -5.46
C LEU A 99 -17.12 5.25 -5.43
N LEU A 100 -15.99 4.94 -6.07
CA LEU A 100 -15.29 3.67 -5.95
C LEU A 100 -13.85 3.96 -5.51
N TYR A 101 -13.36 3.21 -4.53
CA TYR A 101 -11.96 3.31 -4.10
C TYR A 101 -11.45 1.97 -3.60
N TYR A 102 -10.17 1.71 -3.76
CA TYR A 102 -9.54 0.54 -3.16
C TYR A 102 -9.35 0.76 -1.66
N ASP A 103 -9.77 -0.20 -0.84
CA ASP A 103 -9.63 -0.17 0.61
C ASP A 103 -8.58 -1.21 1.03
N GLN A 104 -7.46 -0.76 1.61
CA GLN A 104 -6.31 -1.60 1.95
C GLN A 104 -6.62 -2.75 2.90
N ALA A 105 -7.46 -2.51 3.91
CA ALA A 105 -7.81 -3.54 4.89
C ALA A 105 -8.73 -4.60 4.26
N LEU A 106 -9.68 -4.19 3.43
CA LEU A 106 -10.59 -5.10 2.75
C LEU A 106 -9.97 -5.76 1.53
N ARG A 107 -8.88 -5.22 0.99
CA ARG A 107 -8.19 -5.66 -0.24
C ARG A 107 -9.16 -5.76 -1.43
N GLY A 108 -10.03 -4.77 -1.56
CA GLY A 108 -11.09 -4.72 -2.58
C GLY A 108 -11.57 -3.28 -2.81
N PHE A 109 -12.39 -3.09 -3.85
CA PHE A 109 -12.92 -1.78 -4.20
C PHE A 109 -14.25 -1.51 -3.50
N VAL A 110 -14.26 -0.60 -2.53
CA VAL A 110 -15.48 -0.20 -1.82
C VAL A 110 -16.26 0.81 -2.66
N LYS A 111 -17.53 0.51 -2.88
CA LYS A 111 -18.48 1.39 -3.57
C LYS A 111 -19.31 2.16 -2.56
N ARG A 112 -19.38 3.48 -2.70
CA ARG A 112 -20.22 4.37 -1.87
C ARG A 112 -21.27 5.09 -2.70
N ASN A 113 -22.46 5.25 -2.15
CA ASN A 113 -23.54 6.02 -2.77
C ASN A 113 -23.32 7.55 -2.62
N VAL A 114 -24.24 8.35 -3.16
CA VAL A 114 -24.21 9.82 -3.06
C VAL A 114 -24.28 10.37 -1.62
N LYS A 115 -24.76 9.58 -0.66
CA LYS A 115 -24.74 9.91 0.78
C LYS A 115 -23.42 9.49 1.45
N MET A 116 -22.45 9.02 0.65
CA MET A 116 -21.16 8.49 1.05
C MET A 116 -21.24 7.29 2.00
N GLN A 117 -22.35 6.54 1.94
CA GLN A 117 -22.52 5.29 2.66
C GLN A 117 -21.96 4.13 1.82
N PRO A 118 -21.21 3.18 2.41
CA PRO A 118 -20.79 1.99 1.68
C PRO A 118 -22.03 1.18 1.28
N VAL A 119 -22.09 0.76 0.02
CA VAL A 119 -23.20 -0.04 -0.52
C VAL A 119 -22.74 -1.36 -1.09
N ASP A 120 -21.44 -1.51 -1.38
CA ASP A 120 -20.86 -2.73 -1.91
C ASP A 120 -19.33 -2.77 -1.72
N THR A 121 -18.72 -3.94 -1.86
CA THR A 121 -17.27 -4.13 -1.98
C THR A 121 -16.98 -5.15 -3.08
N ILE A 122 -16.23 -4.71 -4.08
CA ILE A 122 -15.98 -5.44 -5.31
C ILE A 122 -14.64 -6.16 -5.22
N TYR A 123 -14.66 -7.45 -5.53
CA TYR A 123 -13.51 -8.33 -5.58
C TYR A 123 -13.36 -8.94 -6.97
N MET A 124 -12.17 -9.49 -7.23
CA MET A 124 -11.98 -10.36 -8.39
C MET A 124 -12.64 -11.71 -8.17
N VAL A 125 -13.05 -12.35 -9.27
CA VAL A 125 -13.61 -13.69 -9.28
C VAL A 125 -12.53 -14.69 -9.68
N GLY A 126 -12.34 -15.73 -8.87
CA GLY A 126 -11.31 -16.76 -9.06
C GLY A 126 -10.10 -16.56 -8.15
N ASN A 127 -8.97 -17.15 -8.51
CA ASN A 127 -7.73 -17.13 -7.71
C ASN A 127 -6.84 -15.93 -8.09
N TYR A 128 -7.43 -14.74 -8.18
CA TYR A 128 -6.72 -13.51 -8.49
C TYR A 128 -6.70 -12.59 -7.27
N VAL A 129 -5.68 -11.75 -7.20
CA VAL A 129 -5.55 -10.73 -6.16
C VAL A 129 -5.94 -9.39 -6.77
N VAL A 130 -6.85 -8.67 -6.10
CA VAL A 130 -7.21 -7.30 -6.48
C VAL A 130 -5.97 -6.41 -6.33
N ASP A 131 -5.63 -5.71 -7.39
CA ASP A 131 -4.58 -4.70 -7.42
C ASP A 131 -5.20 -3.33 -7.10
N PHE A 132 -4.46 -2.49 -6.38
CA PHE A 132 -5.00 -1.22 -5.91
C PHE A 132 -4.94 -0.11 -6.97
N HIS A 133 -4.22 -0.29 -8.09
CA HIS A 133 -3.88 0.80 -8.99
C HIS A 133 -5.03 1.24 -9.88
N GLU A 134 -5.97 0.35 -10.25
CA GLU A 134 -7.07 0.72 -11.17
C GLU A 134 -8.40 0.03 -10.87
N GLY A 135 -9.47 0.83 -10.88
CA GLY A 135 -10.84 0.38 -10.70
C GLY A 135 -11.86 1.48 -11.00
N PHE A 136 -12.84 1.21 -11.87
CA PHE A 136 -13.90 2.16 -12.22
C PHE A 136 -15.24 1.49 -12.57
N LEU A 137 -16.32 2.28 -12.54
CA LEU A 137 -17.67 1.83 -12.86
C LEU A 137 -18.04 2.17 -14.31
N LEU A 138 -18.58 1.20 -15.04
CA LEU A 138 -19.13 1.35 -16.39
C LEU A 138 -20.60 1.77 -16.35
N PRO A 139 -21.15 2.46 -17.37
CA PRO A 139 -22.55 2.94 -17.38
C PRO A 139 -23.63 1.87 -17.13
N ASN A 140 -23.33 0.60 -17.44
CA ASN A 140 -24.23 -0.55 -17.19
C ASN A 140 -24.26 -1.00 -15.71
N GLY A 141 -23.44 -0.40 -14.85
CA GLY A 141 -23.34 -0.72 -13.42
C GLY A 141 -22.22 -1.69 -13.07
N ASN A 142 -21.57 -2.30 -14.06
CA ASN A 142 -20.42 -3.18 -13.86
C ASN A 142 -19.20 -2.39 -13.38
N ALA A 143 -18.26 -3.07 -12.75
CA ALA A 143 -16.96 -2.53 -12.42
C ALA A 143 -15.87 -3.17 -13.28
N VAL A 144 -14.93 -2.37 -13.77
CA VAL A 144 -13.68 -2.87 -14.34
C VAL A 144 -12.61 -2.70 -13.27
N ILE A 145 -11.95 -3.78 -12.88
CA ILE A 145 -10.89 -3.77 -11.87
C ILE A 145 -9.63 -4.45 -12.39
N LEU A 146 -8.49 -3.92 -11.97
CA LEU A 146 -7.18 -4.54 -12.18
C LEU A 146 -6.87 -5.49 -11.01
N GLY A 147 -6.18 -6.57 -11.35
CA GLY A 147 -5.52 -7.43 -10.39
C GLY A 147 -4.39 -8.20 -11.03
N TYR A 148 -3.98 -9.24 -10.33
CA TYR A 148 -2.87 -10.06 -10.78
C TYR A 148 -2.98 -11.51 -10.31
N GLU A 149 -2.26 -12.37 -11.02
CA GLU A 149 -1.88 -13.72 -10.58
C GLU A 149 -0.36 -13.80 -10.46
N THR A 150 0.12 -14.64 -9.55
CA THR A 150 1.52 -15.02 -9.48
C THR A 150 1.66 -16.46 -9.98
N ARG A 151 2.56 -16.68 -10.94
CA ARG A 151 2.88 -18.00 -11.49
C ARG A 151 4.36 -18.30 -11.30
N VAL A 152 4.68 -19.53 -10.90
CA VAL A 152 6.07 -20.00 -10.88
C VAL A 152 6.38 -20.64 -12.23
N MET A 153 7.40 -20.16 -12.93
CA MET A 153 7.78 -20.69 -14.25
C MET A 153 9.29 -20.65 -14.50
N ASP A 154 9.74 -21.53 -15.40
CA ASP A 154 11.12 -21.57 -15.87
C ASP A 154 11.37 -20.45 -16.89
N MET A 155 12.20 -19.48 -16.53
CA MET A 155 12.54 -18.34 -17.37
C MET A 155 13.77 -18.56 -18.25
N ARG A 156 14.51 -19.69 -18.07
CA ARG A 156 15.68 -20.03 -18.91
C ARG A 156 15.39 -20.05 -20.41
N PRO A 157 14.21 -20.47 -20.89
CA PRO A 157 13.89 -20.44 -22.32
C PRO A 157 13.69 -19.04 -22.89
N TYR A 158 13.40 -18.03 -22.05
CA TYR A 158 12.99 -16.69 -22.48
C TYR A 158 14.06 -15.63 -22.30
N VAL A 159 14.91 -15.77 -21.27
CA VAL A 159 15.98 -14.81 -20.95
C VAL A 159 17.27 -15.54 -20.60
N SER A 160 18.40 -15.02 -21.10
CA SER A 160 19.73 -15.56 -20.76
C SER A 160 19.97 -15.48 -19.25
N ASN A 161 20.43 -16.59 -18.64
CA ASN A 161 20.55 -16.77 -17.19
C ASN A 161 19.22 -16.67 -16.42
N GLY A 162 18.09 -16.99 -17.05
CA GLY A 162 16.78 -17.00 -16.36
C GLY A 162 16.73 -17.99 -15.19
N ASP A 163 15.94 -17.65 -14.17
CA ASP A 163 15.68 -18.55 -13.04
C ASP A 163 14.69 -19.65 -13.44
N SER A 164 15.01 -20.90 -13.09
CA SER A 164 14.15 -22.07 -13.34
C SER A 164 12.87 -22.12 -12.52
N ILE A 165 12.78 -21.31 -11.46
CA ILE A 165 11.64 -21.24 -10.54
C ILE A 165 11.21 -19.79 -10.28
N ALA A 166 11.27 -18.94 -11.30
CA ALA A 166 10.92 -17.53 -11.18
C ALA A 166 9.44 -17.34 -10.84
N GLU A 167 9.14 -16.48 -9.87
CA GLU A 167 7.79 -15.92 -9.67
C GLU A 167 7.56 -14.81 -10.68
N VAL A 168 6.59 -15.03 -11.57
CA VAL A 168 6.17 -14.07 -12.59
C VAL A 168 4.77 -13.57 -12.24
N ILE A 169 4.61 -12.25 -12.22
CA ILE A 169 3.33 -11.59 -11.95
C ILE A 169 2.67 -11.27 -13.29
N GLY A 170 1.47 -11.84 -13.52
CA GLY A 170 0.63 -11.53 -14.67
C GLY A 170 -0.49 -10.58 -14.27
N ALA A 171 -0.68 -9.50 -15.02
CA ALA A 171 -1.82 -8.60 -14.84
C ALA A 171 -3.10 -9.26 -15.35
N VAL A 172 -4.19 -9.04 -14.63
CA VAL A 172 -5.52 -9.55 -14.97
C VAL A 172 -6.52 -8.41 -14.86
N ILE A 173 -7.30 -8.18 -15.91
CA ILE A 173 -8.40 -7.21 -15.89
C ILE A 173 -9.71 -7.98 -15.95
N GLN A 174 -10.61 -7.68 -15.02
CA GLN A 174 -11.97 -8.24 -15.01
C GLN A 174 -13.03 -7.15 -15.09
N GLU A 175 -14.10 -7.45 -15.84
CA GLU A 175 -15.37 -6.74 -15.72
C GLU A 175 -16.29 -7.56 -14.81
N ILE A 176 -16.71 -6.96 -13.70
CA ILE A 176 -17.51 -7.57 -12.63
C ILE A 176 -18.91 -6.98 -12.64
N THR A 177 -19.93 -7.82 -12.67
CA THR A 177 -21.33 -7.40 -12.59
C THR A 177 -21.70 -6.92 -11.19
N PRO A 178 -22.79 -6.16 -11.01
CA PRO A 178 -23.34 -5.85 -9.68
C PRO A 178 -23.67 -7.08 -8.82
N GLN A 179 -23.76 -8.27 -9.40
CA GLN A 179 -24.00 -9.54 -8.71
C GLN A 179 -22.71 -10.26 -8.33
N GLY A 180 -21.53 -9.68 -8.65
CA GLY A 180 -20.22 -10.27 -8.32
C GLY A 180 -19.76 -11.36 -9.27
N THR A 181 -20.27 -11.39 -10.51
CA THR A 181 -19.83 -12.33 -11.55
C THR A 181 -18.89 -11.67 -12.55
N ALA A 182 -17.88 -12.38 -13.04
CA ALA A 182 -17.00 -11.86 -14.08
C ALA A 182 -17.60 -12.11 -15.48
N THR A 183 -17.74 -11.05 -16.28
CA THR A 183 -18.19 -11.13 -17.70
C THR A 183 -17.04 -11.05 -18.69
N LEU A 184 -15.87 -10.57 -18.25
CA LEU A 184 -14.64 -10.50 -19.02
C LEU A 184 -13.46 -10.88 -18.10
N ASP A 185 -12.52 -11.65 -18.63
CA ASP A 185 -11.22 -11.95 -18.03
C ASP A 185 -10.14 -11.78 -19.11
N ARG A 186 -9.26 -10.79 -18.94
CA ARG A 186 -8.14 -10.50 -19.84
C ARG A 186 -6.84 -10.60 -19.05
N LYS A 187 -5.98 -11.55 -19.43
CA LYS A 187 -4.65 -11.72 -18.85
C LYS A 187 -3.58 -11.08 -19.72
N SER A 188 -2.57 -10.49 -19.10
CA SER A 188 -1.32 -10.20 -19.79
C SER A 188 -0.64 -11.51 -20.18
N VAL A 189 -0.17 -11.58 -21.43
CA VAL A 189 0.58 -12.71 -21.99
C VAL A 189 1.89 -12.88 -21.23
#